data_AF-W2SWY6-F1
#
_entry.id   AF-W2SWY6-F1
#
_cell.length_a   1.000
_cell.length_b   1.000
_cell.length_c   1.000
_cell.angle_alpha   90.00
_cell.angle_beta   90.00
_cell.angle_gamma   90.00
#
_symmetry.space_group_name_H-M   'P 1'
#
loop_
_entity.id
_entity.type
_entity.pdbx_description
1 polymer ?
#
loop_
_entity_poly.entity_id
_entity_poly.type
_entity_poly.pdbx_seq_one_letter_code
_entity_poly.pdbx_strand_id
1 'polypeptide(L)'
;SVESEVERLQPVERLRLEELKDARRQCESLATHVNDLRIHVDDANDACGRVLAADTPLDQHPRNQLDSVNQRFMALKTALRVRTAALRNALTDFGPSSEHFLNQSVTLPWQRAISKTNQLPYYI
;
A
#
# COMPACT_ATOMS: atom_id res chain seq x y z
N SER A 1 5.99 -11.39 10.58
CA SER A 1 6.07 -11.57 9.12
C SER A 1 5.39 -10.37 8.48
N VAL A 2 5.94 -9.85 7.39
CA VAL A 2 5.37 -8.72 6.64
C VAL A 2 3.91 -8.97 6.24
N GLU A 3 3.54 -10.23 5.95
CA GLU A 3 2.15 -10.61 5.67
C GLU A 3 1.22 -10.33 6.84
N SER A 4 1.58 -10.75 8.05
CA SER A 4 0.78 -10.48 9.25
C SER A 4 0.71 -8.98 9.56
N GLU A 5 1.70 -8.19 9.17
CA GLU A 5 1.63 -6.73 9.32
C GLU A 5 0.64 -6.13 8.33
N VAL A 6 0.70 -6.55 7.05
CA VAL A 6 -0.24 -6.14 6.01
C VAL A 6 -1.69 -6.54 6.35
N GLU A 7 -1.91 -7.75 6.87
CA GLU A 7 -3.23 -8.25 7.29
C GLU A 7 -3.84 -7.45 8.45
N ARG A 8 -3.02 -6.88 9.33
CA ARG A 8 -3.47 -6.08 10.48
C ARG A 8 -3.71 -4.61 10.14
N LEU A 9 -3.41 -4.18 8.91
CA LEU A 9 -3.64 -2.80 8.51
C LEU A 9 -5.14 -2.50 8.46
N GLN A 10 -5.54 -1.45 9.19
CA GLN A 10 -6.91 -0.94 9.13
C GLN A 10 -7.26 -0.50 7.69
N PRO A 11 -8.45 -0.84 7.17
CA PRO A 11 -8.90 -0.35 5.85
C PRO A 11 -8.83 1.17 5.75
N VAL A 12 -8.48 1.68 4.57
CA VAL A 12 -8.22 3.12 4.37
C VAL A 12 -9.48 3.95 4.65
N GLU A 13 -10.65 3.42 4.34
CA GLU A 13 -11.96 4.05 4.53
C GLU A 13 -12.32 4.24 6.01
N ARG A 14 -11.62 3.55 6.92
CA ARG A 14 -11.83 3.66 8.37
C ARG A 14 -10.80 4.57 9.04
N LEU A 15 -9.82 5.08 8.30
CA LEU A 15 -8.79 5.97 8.86
C LEU A 15 -9.34 7.39 8.99
N ARG A 16 -8.96 8.06 10.08
CA ARG A 16 -9.21 9.48 10.28
C ARG A 16 -8.21 10.33 9.48
N LEU A 17 -8.54 11.59 9.21
CA LEU A 17 -7.73 12.48 8.39
C LEU A 17 -6.30 12.63 8.95
N GLU A 18 -6.18 12.75 10.26
CA GLU A 18 -4.91 12.86 10.98
C GLU A 18 -4.06 11.58 10.89
N GLU A 19 -4.68 10.42 10.68
CA GLU A 19 -4.02 9.12 10.60
C GLU A 19 -3.47 8.82 9.18
N LEU A 20 -3.99 9.49 8.14
CA LEU A 20 -3.65 9.18 6.74
C LEU A 20 -2.15 9.35 6.44
N LYS A 21 -1.50 10.35 7.04
CA LYS A 21 -0.05 10.57 6.85
C LYS A 21 0.78 9.45 7.47
N ASP A 22 0.39 8.97 8.63
CA ASP A 22 1.09 7.90 9.35
C ASP A 22 0.86 6.56 8.67
N ALA A 23 -0.38 6.29 8.26
CA ALA A 23 -0.73 5.13 7.47
C ALA A 23 0.03 5.07 6.13
N ARG A 24 0.26 6.23 5.48
CA ARG A 24 1.09 6.31 4.27
C ARG A 24 2.56 5.95 4.56
N ARG A 25 3.15 6.52 5.61
CA ARG A 25 4.53 6.20 6.02
C ARG A 25 4.69 4.72 6.36
N GLN A 26 3.74 4.13 7.07
CA GLN A 26 3.73 2.70 7.37
C GLN A 26 3.64 1.86 6.08
N CYS A 27 2.77 2.24 5.14
CA CYS A 27 2.63 1.56 3.86
C CYS A 27 3.90 1.64 3.00
N GLU A 28 4.58 2.79 3.00
CA GLU A 28 5.88 2.99 2.32
C GLU A 28 6.97 2.11 2.95
N SER A 29 7.06 2.04 4.28
CA SER A 29 8.01 1.17 4.98
C SER A 29 7.78 -0.31 4.66
N LEU A 30 6.52 -0.76 4.67
CA LEU A 30 6.18 -2.14 4.29
C LEU A 30 6.51 -2.41 2.82
N ALA A 31 6.28 -1.45 1.92
CA ALA A 31 6.62 -1.60 0.51
C ALA A 31 8.14 -1.73 0.29
N THR A 32 8.95 -0.99 1.04
CA THR A 32 10.41 -1.15 1.04
C THR A 32 10.80 -2.56 1.53
N HIS A 33 10.26 -3.01 2.67
CA HIS A 33 10.55 -4.36 3.16
C HIS A 33 10.17 -5.46 2.16
N VAL A 34 9.00 -5.36 1.51
CA VAL A 34 8.60 -6.30 0.44
C VAL A 34 9.54 -6.19 -0.75
N ASN A 35 9.99 -5.00 -1.13
CA ASN A 35 10.95 -4.85 -2.21
C ASN A 35 12.30 -5.50 -1.88
N ASP A 36 12.74 -5.44 -0.63
CA ASP A 36 13.99 -6.10 -0.20
C ASP A 36 13.88 -7.63 -0.27
N LEU A 37 12.70 -8.20 -0.02
CA LEU A 37 12.44 -9.64 -0.20
C LEU A 37 12.57 -10.09 -1.66
N ARG A 38 12.50 -9.16 -2.63
CA ARG A 38 12.58 -9.47 -4.06
C ARG A 38 13.85 -10.25 -4.39
N ILE A 39 14.99 -9.86 -3.83
CA ILE A 39 16.28 -10.50 -4.16
C ILE A 39 16.25 -11.99 -3.82
N HIS A 40 15.65 -12.35 -2.68
CA HIS A 40 15.54 -13.75 -2.25
C HIS A 40 14.56 -14.55 -3.10
N VAL A 41 13.47 -13.92 -3.56
CA VAL A 41 12.51 -14.55 -4.47
C VAL A 41 13.15 -14.76 -5.84
N ASP A 42 13.87 -13.77 -6.36
CA ASP A 42 14.60 -13.86 -7.62
C ASP A 42 15.70 -14.94 -7.53
N ASP A 43 16.49 -14.97 -6.46
CA ASP A 43 17.52 -16.00 -6.21
C ASP A 43 16.94 -17.42 -6.17
N ALA A 44 15.78 -17.60 -5.52
CA ALA A 44 15.10 -18.90 -5.45
C ALA A 44 14.58 -19.35 -6.82
N ASN A 45 14.03 -18.42 -7.60
CA ASN A 45 13.58 -18.68 -8.97
C ASN A 45 14.76 -19.02 -9.89
N ASP A 46 15.87 -18.30 -9.78
CA ASP A 46 17.08 -18.55 -10.56
C ASP A 46 17.71 -19.90 -10.21
N ALA A 47 17.74 -20.27 -8.94
CA ALA A 47 18.21 -21.58 -8.49
C ALA A 47 17.36 -22.70 -9.09
N CYS A 48 16.04 -22.57 -9.06
CA CYS A 48 15.12 -23.52 -9.69
C CYS A 48 15.36 -23.61 -11.21
N GLY A 49 15.52 -22.48 -11.89
CA GLY A 49 15.85 -22.42 -13.30
C GLY A 49 17.14 -23.17 -13.65
N ARG A 50 18.20 -23.02 -12.84
CA ARG A 50 19.46 -23.76 -13.02
C ARG A 50 19.30 -25.27 -12.85
N VAL A 51 18.51 -25.72 -11.87
CA VAL A 51 18.29 -27.17 -11.65
C VAL A 51 17.51 -27.77 -12.82
N LEU A 52 16.47 -27.08 -13.30
CA LEU A 52 15.70 -27.50 -14.46
C LEU A 52 16.55 -27.54 -15.73
N ALA A 53 17.49 -26.61 -15.90
CA ALA A 53 18.41 -26.57 -17.03
C ALA A 53 19.49 -27.66 -17.00
N ALA A 54 19.79 -28.23 -15.82
CA ALA A 54 20.74 -29.33 -15.67
C ALA A 54 20.12 -30.71 -15.94
N ASP A 55 18.97 -30.77 -16.63
CA ASP A 55 18.16 -31.97 -16.89
C ASP A 55 17.83 -32.78 -15.62
N THR A 56 17.86 -32.13 -14.45
CA THR A 56 17.55 -32.76 -13.17
C THR A 56 16.08 -32.48 -12.85
N PRO A 57 15.21 -33.49 -12.75
CA PRO A 57 13.82 -33.26 -12.42
C PRO A 57 13.70 -32.70 -11.01
N LEU A 58 13.02 -31.56 -10.87
CA LEU A 58 12.60 -31.06 -9.58
C LEU A 58 11.36 -31.83 -9.13
N ASP A 59 11.42 -32.42 -7.93
CA ASP A 59 10.25 -33.06 -7.33
C ASP A 59 9.07 -32.07 -7.22
N GLN A 60 7.85 -32.61 -7.20
CA GLN A 60 6.63 -31.80 -7.16
C GLN A 60 6.56 -30.90 -5.91
N HIS A 61 7.09 -31.37 -4.78
CA HIS A 61 7.05 -30.65 -3.51
C HIS A 61 7.80 -29.30 -3.52
N PRO A 62 9.11 -29.23 -3.84
CA PRO A 62 9.83 -27.95 -3.91
C PRO A 62 9.27 -27.00 -4.97
N ARG A 63 8.76 -27.52 -6.09
CA ARG A 63 8.09 -26.70 -7.11
C ARG A 63 6.83 -26.01 -6.56
N ASN A 64 5.96 -26.76 -5.87
CA ASN A 64 4.77 -26.20 -5.23
C ASN A 64 5.11 -25.16 -4.15
N GLN A 65 6.21 -25.36 -3.40
CA GLN A 65 6.67 -24.39 -2.41
C GLN A 65 7.12 -23.09 -3.06
N LEU A 66 7.90 -23.17 -4.15
CA LEU A 66 8.34 -21.99 -4.89
C LEU A 66 7.16 -21.22 -5.49
N ASP A 67 6.18 -21.91 -6.08
CA ASP A 67 4.96 -21.31 -6.59
C ASP A 67 4.17 -20.60 -5.48
N SER A 68 4.05 -21.22 -4.31
CA SER A 68 3.41 -20.61 -3.13
C SER A 68 4.11 -19.32 -2.70
N VAL A 69 5.45 -19.33 -2.62
CA VAL A 69 6.25 -18.13 -2.30
C VAL A 69 6.04 -17.03 -3.33
N ASN A 70 6.10 -17.37 -4.63
CA ASN A 70 5.87 -16.42 -5.72
C ASN A 70 4.46 -15.79 -5.65
N GLN A 71 3.43 -16.60 -5.43
CA GLN A 71 2.06 -16.12 -5.30
C GLN A 71 1.90 -15.16 -4.12
N ARG A 72 2.43 -15.54 -2.96
CA ARG A 72 2.37 -14.72 -1.74
C ARG A 72 3.12 -13.39 -1.90
N PHE A 73 4.30 -13.43 -2.53
CA PHE A 73 5.08 -12.23 -2.84
C PHE A 73 4.32 -11.27 -3.77
N MET A 74 3.69 -11.80 -4.83
CA MET A 74 2.89 -10.99 -5.75
C MET A 74 1.62 -10.44 -5.10
N ALA A 75 0.98 -11.20 -4.21
CA ALA A 75 -0.16 -10.75 -3.42
C ALA A 75 0.22 -9.56 -2.52
N LEU A 76 1.35 -9.66 -1.80
CA LEU A 76 1.88 -8.56 -0.97
C LEU A 76 2.14 -7.29 -1.78
N LYS A 77 2.84 -7.40 -2.91
CA LYS A 77 3.11 -6.26 -3.80
C LYS A 77 1.82 -5.60 -4.28
N THR A 78 0.84 -6.43 -4.66
CA THR A 78 -0.45 -5.93 -5.16
C THR A 78 -1.24 -5.23 -4.06
N ALA A 79 -1.34 -5.85 -2.88
CA ALA A 79 -2.04 -5.28 -1.73
C ALA A 79 -1.47 -3.91 -1.32
N LEU A 80 -0.15 -3.82 -1.21
CA LEU A 80 0.52 -2.56 -0.87
C LEU A 80 0.36 -1.50 -1.97
N ARG A 81 0.44 -1.87 -3.25
CA ARG A 81 0.21 -0.93 -4.36
C ARG A 81 -1.22 -0.37 -4.34
N VAL A 82 -2.22 -1.22 -4.14
CA VAL A 82 -3.62 -0.81 -4.04
C VAL A 82 -3.83 0.12 -2.85
N ARG A 83 -3.29 -0.25 -1.68
CA ARG A 83 -3.39 0.58 -0.48
C ARG A 83 -2.72 1.94 -0.65
N THR A 84 -1.54 2.00 -1.26
CA THR A 84 -0.84 3.27 -1.55
C THR A 84 -1.69 4.17 -2.45
N ALA A 85 -2.34 3.62 -3.48
CA ALA A 85 -3.23 4.38 -4.33
C ALA A 85 -4.45 4.91 -3.55
N ALA A 86 -5.06 4.09 -2.71
CA ALA A 86 -6.18 4.49 -1.86
C ALA A 86 -5.80 5.60 -0.87
N LEU A 87 -4.66 5.48 -0.18
CA LEU A 87 -4.14 6.51 0.73
C LEU A 87 -3.82 7.82 0.01
N ARG A 88 -3.23 7.74 -1.19
CA ARG A 88 -2.99 8.92 -2.03
C ARG A 88 -4.30 9.61 -2.40
N ASN A 89 -5.29 8.85 -2.86
CA ASN A 89 -6.59 9.40 -3.24
C ASN A 89 -7.27 10.06 -2.03
N ALA A 90 -7.31 9.37 -0.87
CA ALA A 90 -7.84 9.95 0.37
C ALA A 90 -7.13 11.26 0.74
N LEU A 91 -5.80 11.31 0.68
CA LEU A 91 -5.05 12.55 0.96
C LEU A 91 -5.33 13.67 -0.05
N THR A 92 -5.59 13.34 -1.31
CA THR A 92 -6.01 14.32 -2.33
C THR A 92 -7.42 14.85 -2.05
N ASP A 93 -8.35 13.96 -1.71
CA ASP A 93 -9.77 14.27 -1.45
C ASP A 93 -9.99 15.06 -0.15
N PHE A 94 -8.99 15.10 0.75
CA PHE A 94 -9.01 15.95 1.95
C PHE A 94 -7.98 17.09 1.92
N GLY A 95 -7.21 17.22 0.84
CA GLY A 95 -6.22 18.30 0.65
C GLY A 95 -6.86 19.60 0.12
N PRO A 96 -6.08 20.68 -0.09
CA PRO A 96 -6.58 21.93 -0.70
C PRO A 96 -7.29 21.71 -2.05
N SER A 97 -6.93 20.64 -2.77
CA SER A 97 -7.59 20.23 -4.02
C SER A 97 -9.06 19.79 -3.83
N SER A 98 -9.47 19.44 -2.61
CA SER A 98 -10.87 19.06 -2.29
C SER A 98 -11.85 20.25 -2.31
N GLU A 99 -11.34 21.47 -2.42
CA GLU A 99 -12.10 22.72 -2.35
C GLU A 99 -12.75 23.10 -3.70
N HIS A 100 -12.71 22.23 -4.71
CA HIS A 100 -13.30 22.48 -6.03
C HIS A 100 -14.78 22.87 -5.98
N PHE A 101 -15.55 22.33 -5.02
CA PHE A 101 -16.95 22.69 -4.79
C PHE A 101 -17.15 24.15 -4.36
N LEU A 102 -16.20 24.71 -3.59
CA LEU A 102 -16.32 26.08 -3.07
C LEU A 102 -16.07 27.12 -4.16
N ASN A 103 -15.16 26.86 -5.09
CA ASN A 103 -14.90 27.76 -6.21
C ASN A 103 -16.14 27.98 -7.11
N GLN A 104 -17.11 27.06 -7.08
CA GLN A 104 -18.37 27.20 -7.82
C GLN A 104 -19.48 27.87 -7.01
N SER A 105 -19.40 27.81 -5.67
CA SER A 105 -20.52 28.12 -4.79
C SER A 105 -20.31 29.38 -3.93
N VAL A 106 -19.06 29.84 -3.78
CA VAL A 106 -18.73 30.94 -2.86
C VAL A 106 -17.65 31.85 -3.45
N THR A 107 -17.84 33.16 -3.33
CA THR A 107 -16.85 34.17 -3.71
C THR A 107 -15.79 34.34 -2.63
N LEU A 108 -14.52 34.56 -3.04
CA LEU A 108 -13.42 34.86 -2.13
C LEU A 108 -13.67 36.15 -1.30
N PRO A 109 -13.05 36.30 -0.11
CA PRO A 109 -12.12 35.37 0.52
C PRO A 109 -12.82 34.43 1.51
N TRP A 110 -12.67 33.13 1.31
CA TRP A 110 -12.97 32.12 2.32
C TRP A 110 -11.68 31.43 2.74
N GLN A 111 -11.62 30.96 3.98
CA GLN A 111 -10.47 30.24 4.52
C GLN A 111 -10.91 28.89 5.08
N ARG A 112 -10.18 27.83 4.73
CA ARG A 112 -10.35 26.52 5.35
C ARG A 112 -9.74 26.49 6.74
N ALA A 113 -10.53 26.04 7.72
CA ALA A 113 -10.11 25.82 9.10
C ALA A 113 -10.44 24.38 9.52
N ILE A 114 -9.77 23.89 10.57
CA ILE A 114 -10.05 22.58 11.18
C ILE A 114 -10.65 22.82 12.56
N SER A 115 -11.83 22.26 12.78
CA SER A 115 -12.53 22.39 14.06
C SER A 115 -11.70 21.75 15.17
N LYS A 116 -11.47 22.46 16.27
CA LYS A 116 -10.76 21.89 17.42
C LYS A 116 -11.53 20.74 18.08
N THR A 117 -12.86 20.73 17.94
CA THR A 117 -13.73 19.80 18.67
C THR A 117 -13.91 18.47 17.95
N ASN A 118 -14.18 18.49 16.64
CA ASN A 118 -14.41 17.27 15.87
C ASN A 118 -13.36 17.02 14.77
N GLN A 119 -12.37 17.92 14.64
CA GLN A 119 -11.29 17.85 13.65
C GLN A 119 -11.78 17.77 12.20
N LEU A 120 -13.04 18.14 11.96
CA LEU A 120 -13.58 18.23 10.62
C LEU A 120 -13.18 19.58 9.99
N PRO A 121 -12.89 19.58 8.68
CA PRO A 121 -12.73 20.81 7.93
C PRO A 121 -14.03 21.62 7.92
N TYR A 122 -13.91 22.93 8.07
CA TYR A 122 -14.98 23.89 7.84
C TYR A 122 -14.42 25.14 7.16
N TYR A 123 -15.30 25.98 6.63
CA TYR A 123 -14.94 27.17 5.86
C TYR A 123 -15.53 28.41 6.53
N ILE A 124 -14.71 29.46 6.66
CA ILE A 124 -15.06 30.78 7.22
C ILE A 124 -14.81 31.88 6.19
#